data_AF-A0A7W6FMG6-F1
#
_entry.id   AF-A0A7W6FMG6-F1
#
_cell.length_a   1.000
_cell.length_b   1.000
_cell.length_c   1.000
_cell.angle_alpha   90.00
_cell.angle_beta   90.00
_cell.angle_gamma   90.00
#
_symmetry.space_group_name_H-M   'P 1'
#
loop_
_entity.id
_entity.type
_entity.pdbx_description
1 polymer ?
#
loop_
_entity_poly.entity_id
_entity_poly.type
_entity_poly.pdbx_seq_one_letter_code
_entity_poly.pdbx_strand_id
1 'polypeptide(L)' 'MTLLTSILRRWCTRYGIEFTAEESKRKARELVEWFEFGVKDPVELEELIDGKYWLVSQI' A
#
# COMPACT_ATOMS: atom_id res chain seq x y z
N MET A 1 -2.25 -14.57 8.38
CA MET A 1 -2.16 -13.81 7.12
C MET A 1 -2.00 -12.34 7.47
N THR A 2 -0.98 -11.69 6.95
CA THR A 2 -0.54 -10.33 7.33
C THR A 2 -1.50 -9.25 6.82
N LEU A 3 -1.71 -8.20 7.62
CA LEU A 3 -2.56 -7.04 7.32
C LEU A 3 -2.26 -6.45 5.93
N LEU A 4 -0.97 -6.31 5.62
CA LEU A 4 -0.45 -5.75 4.37
C LEU A 4 -0.94 -6.50 3.13
N THR A 5 -1.02 -7.84 3.21
CA THR A 5 -1.48 -8.66 2.08
C THR A 5 -2.97 -8.46 1.81
N SER A 6 -3.77 -8.21 2.85
CA SER A 6 -5.21 -7.93 2.69
C SER A 6 -5.44 -6.57 2.04
N ILE A 7 -4.65 -5.57 2.45
CA ILE A 7 -4.68 -4.21 1.90
C ILE A 7 -4.27 -4.23 0.41
N LEU A 8 -3.14 -4.86 0.10
CA LEU A 8 -2.66 -4.98 -1.27
C LEU A 8 -3.67 -5.70 -2.17
N ARG A 9 -4.29 -6.79 -1.67
CA ARG A 9 -5.32 -7.52 -2.42
C ARG A 9 -6.54 -6.65 -2.73
N ARG A 10 -6.99 -5.82 -1.78
CA ARG A 10 -8.08 -4.86 -2.02
C ARG A 10 -7.71 -3.85 -3.09
N TRP A 11 -6.50 -3.29 -3.00
CA TRP A 11 -6.00 -2.34 -3.99
C TRP A 11 -5.91 -2.98 -5.38
N CYS A 12 -5.31 -4.16 -5.51
CA CYS A 12 -5.30 -4.93 -6.76
C CYS A 12 -6.71 -5.13 -7.33
N THR A 13 -7.67 -5.51 -6.48
CA THR A 13 -9.07 -5.72 -6.90
C THR A 13 -9.72 -4.42 -7.37
N ARG A 14 -9.45 -3.30 -6.69
CA ARG A 14 -10.00 -1.97 -7.00
C ARG A 14 -9.52 -1.44 -8.35
N TYR A 15 -8.23 -1.65 -8.65
CA TYR A 15 -7.59 -1.15 -9.87
C TYR A 15 -7.57 -2.18 -11.01
N GLY A 16 -8.07 -3.40 -10.77
CA GLY A 16 -8.03 -4.50 -11.74
C GLY A 16 -6.61 -4.99 -12.05
N ILE A 17 -5.68 -4.81 -11.12
CA ILE A 17 -4.27 -5.16 -11.28
C ILE A 17 -4.05 -6.58 -10.75
N GLU A 18 -3.32 -7.40 -11.50
CA GLU A 18 -2.94 -8.73 -11.03
C GLU A 18 -2.03 -8.64 -9.81
N PHE A 19 -2.28 -9.49 -8.81
CA PHE A 19 -1.49 -9.53 -7.58
C PHE A 19 0.00 -9.85 -7.85
N THR A 20 0.29 -10.55 -8.94
CA THR A 20 1.64 -10.91 -9.40
C THR A 20 2.28 -9.88 -10.33
N ALA A 21 1.52 -8.85 -10.75
CA ALA A 21 2.02 -7.78 -11.59
C ALA A 21 3.17 -7.03 -10.92
N GLU A 22 4.05 -6.46 -11.73
CA GLU A 22 5.14 -5.63 -11.22
C GLU A 22 4.63 -4.44 -10.42
N GLU A 23 3.49 -3.88 -10.81
CA GLU A 23 2.85 -2.77 -10.12
C GLU A 23 2.36 -3.15 -8.71
N SER A 24 1.76 -4.34 -8.57
CA SER A 24 1.40 -4.91 -7.27
C SER A 24 2.64 -5.15 -6.40
N LYS A 25 3.73 -5.70 -6.96
CA LYS A 25 4.98 -5.92 -6.22
C LYS A 25 5.61 -4.61 -5.74
N ARG A 26 5.53 -3.55 -6.55
CA ARG A 26 6.00 -2.22 -6.16
C ARG A 26 5.20 -1.68 -4.98
N LYS A 27 3.87 -1.74 -5.07
CA LYS A 27 2.97 -1.32 -3.98
C LYS A 27 3.12 -2.15 -2.71
N ALA A 28 3.42 -3.45 -2.85
CA ALA A 28 3.73 -4.33 -1.73
C ALA A 28 4.96 -3.87 -0.93
N ARG A 29 6.01 -3.42 -1.63
CA ARG A 29 7.23 -2.89 -1.00
C ARG A 29 6.93 -1.59 -0.26
N GLU A 30 6.21 -0.66 -0.89
CA GLU A 30 5.79 0.59 -0.24
C GLU A 30 5.00 0.31 1.05
N LEU A 31 4.05 -0.64 1.02
CA LEU A 31 3.29 -1.08 2.21
C LEU A 31 4.18 -1.55 3.35
N VAL A 32 5.22 -2.33 3.03
CA VAL A 32 6.17 -2.84 4.02
C VAL A 32 6.99 -1.69 4.59
N GLU A 33 7.49 -0.79 3.75
CA GLU A 33 8.25 0.40 4.18
C GLU A 33 7.42 1.28 5.13
N TRP A 34 6.16 1.57 4.80
CA TRP A 34 5.27 2.33 5.67
C TRP A 34 4.99 1.62 7.00
N PHE A 35 4.84 0.30 6.96
CA PHE A 35 4.63 -0.50 8.16
C PHE A 35 5.87 -0.50 9.07
N GLU A 36 7.06 -0.62 8.50
CA GLU A 36 8.33 -0.53 9.21
C GLU A 36 8.60 0.88 9.75
N PHE A 37 8.17 1.91 9.04
CA PHE A 37 8.21 3.30 9.49
C PHE A 37 7.34 3.54 10.73
N GLY A 38 6.27 2.75 10.90
CA GLY A 38 5.40 2.79 12.08
C GLY A 38 3.92 2.96 11.76
N VAL A 39 3.54 3.01 10.48
CA VAL A 39 2.13 3.08 10.06
C VAL A 39 1.50 1.71 10.23
N LYS A 40 0.66 1.56 11.26
CA LYS A 40 -0.04 0.30 11.56
C LYS A 40 -1.51 0.33 11.20
N ASP A 41 -2.04 1.50 10.84
CA ASP A 41 -3.44 1.68 10.55
C ASP A 41 -3.75 1.20 9.13
N PRO A 42 -4.67 0.24 8.94
CA PRO A 42 -4.95 -0.31 7.62
C PRO A 42 -5.57 0.70 6.67
N VAL A 43 -6.35 1.65 7.19
CA VAL A 43 -6.99 2.69 6.36
C VAL A 43 -5.93 3.64 5.83
N GLU A 44 -5.00 4.07 6.69
CA GLU A 44 -3.90 4.97 6.32
C GLU A 44 -2.97 4.30 5.29
N LEU A 45 -2.64 3.02 5.49
CA LEU A 45 -1.87 2.22 4.53
C LEU A 45 -2.60 2.07 3.18
N GLU A 46 -3.91 1.85 3.18
CA GLU A 46 -4.74 1.82 1.96
C GLU A 46 -4.63 3.15 1.20
N GLU A 47 -4.71 4.28 1.89
CA GLU A 47 -4.61 5.60 1.25
C GLU A 47 -3.20 5.94 0.76
N LEU A 48 -2.16 5.50 1.48
CA LEU A 48 -0.76 5.67 1.08
C LEU A 48 -0.47 4.95 -0.24
N ILE A 49 -0.90 3.69 -0.39
CA ILE A 49 -0.70 2.95 -1.64
C ILE A 49 -1.58 3.43 -2.78
N ASP A 50 -2.77 3.97 -2.49
CA ASP A 50 -3.69 4.61 -3.45
C ASP A 50 -3.05 5.87 -4.07
N GLY A 51 -1.95 6.37 -3.50
CA GLY A 51 -1.27 7.58 -3.96
C GLY A 51 -2.06 8.84 -3.59
N LYS A 52 -2.94 8.76 -2.59
CA LYS A 52 -3.73 9.89 -2.11
C LYS A 52 -2.95 10.86 -1.22
N TYR A 53 -1.72 10.52 -0.86
CA TYR A 53 -0.85 11.37 -0.06
C TYR A 53 0.21 12.05 -0.91
N TRP A 54 -0.08 13.29 -1.29
CA TRP A 54 0.85 14.19 -1.99
C TRP A 54 1.42 15.23 -1.00
N LEU A 55 1.29 14.98 0.31
CA LEU A 55 1.50 15.98 1.36
C LEU A 55 2.21 15.41 2.60
N VAL A 56 3.16 14.50 2.45
CA VAL A 56 4.20 14.35 3.49
C VAL A 56 5.36 15.22 3.03
N SER A 57 5.40 16.41 3.61
CA SER A 57 6.24 17.54 3.27
C SER A 57 7.67 17.17 2.91
N GLN A 58 8.18 17.80 1.85
CA GLN A 58 9.57 18.22 1.80
C GLN A 58 9.93 18.86 3.14
N ILE A 59 10.83 18.25 3.89
CA ILE A 59 11.59 18.91 4.97
C ILE A 59 13.05 18.82 4.57
#